data_AF-A0A9E7A5Q2-F1
#
_entry.id   AF-A0A9E7A5Q2-F1
#
_cell.length_a   1.000
_cell.length_b   1.000
_cell.length_c   1.000
_cell.angle_alpha   90.00
_cell.angle_beta   90.00
_cell.angle_gamma   90.00
#
_symmetry.space_group_name_H-M   'P 1'
#
loop_
_entity.id
_entity.type
_entity.pdbx_description
1 polymer ?
#
loop_
_entity_poly.entity_id
_entity_poly.type
_entity_poly.pdbx_seq_one_letter_code
_entity_poly.pdbx_strand_id
1 'polypeptide(L)'
;MSGSILTVTVPATERDLCTLAAVKMELGLTVTTYDAELAVRIAQASTAIESYCQRVFVRETIQELFRPEAPLRNLILSRRPIASITSIVADGTTLVSGTDFEVDQRAALIHRLVSDQRTYWSERKITVVYISGYILPDVGSGVDLPADIQRACILAVASAHLGRGRDAMVRSESAQDVGLVSYLDPRAEALGLPPQVAGMLQPYVQVTI
;
A
#
# COMPACT_ATOMS: atom_id res chain seq x y z
N MET A 1 -4.82 -21.49 8.56
CA MET A 1 -4.70 -20.02 8.74
C MET A 1 -5.61 -19.62 9.88
N SER A 2 -5.12 -18.85 10.85
CA SER A 2 -6.02 -18.26 11.85
C SER A 2 -6.82 -17.16 11.14
N GLY A 3 -8.12 -17.34 10.98
CA GLY A 3 -8.98 -16.26 10.52
C GLY A 3 -8.94 -15.09 11.51
N SER A 4 -8.76 -13.88 11.01
CA SER A 4 -8.94 -12.65 11.79
C SER A 4 -10.02 -11.80 11.16
N ILE A 5 -10.68 -10.99 11.99
CA ILE A 5 -11.65 -9.99 11.54
C ILE A 5 -10.99 -8.64 11.69
N LEU A 6 -10.82 -7.94 10.56
CA LEU A 6 -10.20 -6.63 10.51
C LEU A 6 -11.28 -5.53 10.46
N THR A 7 -11.12 -4.52 11.30
CA THR A 7 -11.94 -3.30 11.30
C THR A 7 -11.04 -2.08 11.34
N VAL A 8 -11.21 -1.16 10.39
CA VAL A 8 -10.53 0.15 10.41
C VAL A 8 -11.26 1.03 11.42
N THR A 9 -10.57 1.45 12.48
CA THR A 9 -11.15 2.28 13.54
C THR A 9 -10.93 3.77 13.30
N VAL A 10 -9.80 4.14 12.69
CA VAL A 10 -9.54 5.50 12.21
C VAL A 10 -9.03 5.41 10.78
N PRO A 11 -9.85 5.75 9.77
CA PRO A 11 -9.43 5.74 8.37
C PRO A 11 -8.48 6.90 8.08
N ALA A 12 -7.68 6.78 7.03
CA ALA A 12 -6.88 7.89 6.54
C ALA A 12 -7.77 8.98 5.94
N THR A 13 -7.40 10.24 6.16
CA THR A 13 -8.12 11.41 5.60
C THR A 13 -7.79 11.66 4.13
N GLU A 14 -6.66 11.14 3.67
CA GLU A 14 -6.12 11.30 2.31
C GLU A 14 -5.52 9.98 1.87
N ARG A 15 -5.59 9.68 0.57
CA ARG A 15 -5.11 8.43 -0.02
C ARG A 15 -4.16 8.61 -1.19
N ASP A 16 -3.91 9.85 -1.60
CA ASP A 16 -3.04 10.15 -2.73
C ASP A 16 -1.56 9.82 -2.42
N LEU A 17 -0.97 8.93 -3.22
CA LEU A 17 0.41 8.47 -3.05
C LEU A 17 1.46 9.46 -3.58
N CYS A 18 1.02 10.53 -4.25
CA CYS A 18 1.89 11.61 -4.71
C CYS A 18 1.13 12.94 -4.72
N THR A 19 1.87 14.04 -4.76
CA THR A 19 1.29 15.38 -4.72
C THR A 19 1.05 15.91 -6.12
N LEU A 20 0.04 16.77 -6.27
CA LEU A 20 -0.22 17.48 -7.53
C LEU A 20 1.01 18.29 -7.98
N ALA A 21 1.71 18.92 -7.04
CA ALA A 21 2.92 19.69 -7.34
C ALA A 21 4.04 18.81 -7.93
N ALA A 22 4.24 17.60 -7.39
CA ALA A 22 5.25 16.67 -7.91
C ALA A 22 4.90 16.19 -9.33
N VAL A 23 3.62 15.92 -9.61
CA VAL A 23 3.16 15.55 -10.96
C VAL A 23 3.34 16.71 -11.96
N LYS A 24 3.02 17.94 -11.56
CA LYS A 24 3.21 19.13 -12.41
C LYS A 24 4.68 19.37 -12.73
N MET A 25 5.55 19.16 -11.74
CA MET A 25 7.00 19.23 -11.93
C MET A 25 7.48 18.20 -12.95
N GLU A 26 7.02 16.95 -12.86
CA GLU A 26 7.37 15.89 -13.82
C GLU A 26 6.93 16.23 -15.25
N LEU A 27 5.74 16.81 -15.40
CA LEU A 27 5.17 17.18 -16.70
C LEU A 27 5.69 18.52 -17.24
N GLY A 28 6.51 19.26 -16.47
CA GLY A 28 6.95 20.60 -16.83
C GLY A 28 5.83 21.64 -16.90
N LEU A 29 4.72 21.43 -16.17
CA LEU A 29 3.53 22.29 -16.20
C LEU A 29 3.61 23.37 -15.13
N THR A 30 3.47 24.63 -15.55
CA THR A 30 3.37 25.80 -14.65
C THR A 30 1.95 26.35 -14.54
N VAL A 31 1.07 25.99 -15.48
CA VAL A 31 -0.34 26.40 -15.52
C VAL A 31 -1.20 25.59 -14.56
N THR A 32 -2.39 26.11 -14.22
CA THR A 32 -3.36 25.44 -13.33
C THR A 32 -4.54 24.81 -14.07
N THR A 33 -4.59 24.97 -15.41
CA THR A 33 -5.69 24.50 -16.27
C THR A 33 -6.00 23.01 -16.12
N TYR A 34 -4.98 22.19 -15.84
CA TYR A 34 -5.12 20.73 -15.75
C TYR A 34 -5.24 20.21 -14.31
N ASP A 35 -5.22 21.08 -13.31
CA ASP A 35 -5.08 20.68 -11.90
C ASP A 35 -6.22 19.76 -11.43
N ALA A 36 -7.47 20.09 -11.80
CA ALA A 36 -8.63 19.27 -11.46
C ALA A 36 -8.56 17.87 -12.11
N GLU A 37 -8.11 17.79 -13.35
CA GLU A 37 -7.97 16.50 -14.05
C GLU A 37 -6.81 15.68 -13.48
N LEU A 38 -5.68 16.33 -13.19
CA LEU A 38 -4.52 15.69 -12.59
C LEU A 38 -4.85 15.13 -11.20
N ALA A 39 -5.60 15.86 -10.37
CA ALA A 39 -6.08 15.37 -9.08
C ALA A 39 -6.89 14.07 -9.22
N VAL A 40 -7.84 14.02 -10.17
CA VAL A 40 -8.61 12.79 -10.45
C VAL A 40 -7.70 11.64 -10.87
N ARG A 41 -6.70 11.91 -11.73
CA ARG A 41 -5.74 10.89 -12.16
C ARG A 41 -4.84 10.40 -11.03
N ILE A 42 -4.46 11.27 -10.09
CA ILE A 42 -3.67 10.89 -8.90
C ILE A 42 -4.47 9.91 -8.04
N ALA A 43 -5.75 10.19 -7.78
CA ALA A 43 -6.62 9.29 -7.01
C ALA A 43 -6.80 7.92 -7.71
N GLN A 44 -7.00 7.93 -9.03
CA GLN A 44 -7.10 6.72 -9.84
C GLN A 44 -5.80 5.91 -9.85
N ALA A 45 -4.65 6.56 -10.05
CA ALA A 45 -3.35 5.91 -10.04
C ALA A 45 -3.03 5.32 -8.66
N SER A 46 -3.32 6.05 -7.58
CA SER A 46 -3.14 5.58 -6.21
C SER A 46 -3.98 4.31 -5.95
N THR A 47 -5.25 4.31 -6.36
CA THR A 47 -6.13 3.12 -6.25
C THR A 47 -5.62 1.94 -7.09
N ALA A 48 -5.15 2.20 -8.30
CA ALA A 48 -4.60 1.17 -9.18
C ALA A 48 -3.33 0.54 -8.60
N ILE A 49 -2.46 1.34 -7.98
CA ILE A 49 -1.24 0.88 -7.30
C ILE A 49 -1.56 0.02 -6.08
N GLU A 50 -2.50 0.46 -5.24
CA GLU A 50 -2.97 -0.34 -4.10
C GLU A 50 -3.57 -1.68 -4.54
N SER A 51 -4.35 -1.66 -5.63
CA SER A 51 -4.94 -2.86 -6.23
C SER A 51 -3.89 -3.79 -6.83
N TYR A 52 -2.90 -3.26 -7.53
CA TYR A 52 -1.79 -4.04 -8.08
C TYR A 52 -0.95 -4.69 -6.98
N CYS A 53 -0.64 -3.92 -5.93
CA CYS A 53 0.13 -4.44 -4.81
C CYS A 53 -0.69 -5.32 -3.86
N GLN A 54 -2.02 -5.37 -4.02
CA GLN A 54 -2.96 -6.00 -3.09
C GLN A 54 -2.73 -5.53 -1.65
N ARG A 55 -2.40 -4.25 -1.48
CA ARG A 55 -1.96 -3.66 -0.21
C ARG A 55 -2.46 -2.23 -0.09
N VAL A 56 -2.79 -1.84 1.13
CA VAL A 56 -3.10 -0.45 1.50
C VAL A 56 -1.84 0.21 2.04
N PHE A 57 -1.48 1.36 1.48
CA PHE A 57 -0.26 2.08 1.85
C PHE A 57 -0.52 3.23 2.81
N VAL A 58 -1.74 3.72 2.87
CA VAL A 58 -2.13 4.86 3.70
C VAL A 58 -2.10 4.51 5.19
N ARG A 59 -1.76 5.47 6.04
CA ARG A 59 -1.70 5.25 7.49
C ARG A 59 -3.09 5.23 8.11
N GLU A 60 -3.45 4.10 8.72
CA GLU A 60 -4.73 3.89 9.39
C GLU A 60 -4.54 3.26 10.77
N THR A 61 -5.47 3.54 11.69
CA THR A 61 -5.58 2.76 12.93
C THR A 61 -6.57 1.64 12.73
N ILE A 62 -6.15 0.43 13.08
CA ILE A 62 -6.85 -0.81 12.74
C ILE A 62 -6.99 -1.64 14.01
N GLN A 63 -8.15 -2.27 14.13
CA GLN A 63 -8.40 -3.32 15.10
C GLN A 63 -8.51 -4.66 14.37
N GLU A 64 -7.70 -5.64 14.77
CA GLU A 64 -7.84 -7.03 14.36
C GLU A 64 -8.27 -7.90 15.52
N LEU A 65 -9.32 -8.68 15.29
CA LEU A 65 -9.87 -9.65 16.23
C LEU A 65 -9.52 -11.07 15.80
N PHE A 66 -8.90 -11.82 16.70
CA PHE A 66 -8.56 -13.22 16.53
C PHE A 66 -9.42 -14.08 17.47
N ARG A 67 -9.96 -15.18 16.94
CA ARG A 67 -10.69 -16.21 17.70
C ARG A 67 -10.13 -17.59 17.34
N PRO A 68 -8.95 -17.95 17.87
CA PRO A 68 -8.32 -19.21 17.54
C PRO A 68 -9.13 -20.41 18.07
N GLU A 69 -9.28 -21.45 17.25
CA GLU A 69 -9.88 -22.74 17.66
C GLU A 69 -8.86 -23.66 18.36
N ALA A 70 -7.57 -23.40 18.16
CA ALA A 70 -6.45 -24.12 18.75
C ALA A 70 -5.28 -23.17 19.04
N PRO A 71 -4.36 -23.50 19.96
CA PRO A 71 -3.25 -22.62 20.30
C PRO A 71 -2.42 -22.22 19.07
N LEU A 72 -2.14 -20.93 18.92
CA LEU A 72 -1.38 -20.38 17.79
C LEU A 72 0.06 -20.12 18.20
N ARG A 73 1.02 -20.47 17.33
CA ARG A 73 2.44 -20.15 17.57
C ARG A 73 2.71 -18.64 17.53
N ASN A 74 1.97 -17.91 16.70
CA ASN A 74 2.06 -16.47 16.54
C ASN A 74 0.73 -15.93 15.99
N LEU A 75 0.50 -14.64 16.20
CA LEU A 75 -0.54 -13.91 15.47
C LEU A 75 0.10 -13.28 14.24
N ILE A 76 -0.55 -13.46 13.10
CA ILE A 76 -0.13 -12.84 11.83
C ILE A 76 -1.10 -11.70 11.57
N LEU A 77 -0.61 -10.46 11.57
CA LEU A 77 -1.45 -9.32 11.22
C LEU A 77 -1.67 -9.26 9.71
N SER A 78 -2.87 -8.87 9.33
CA SER A 78 -3.31 -8.83 7.94
C SER A 78 -2.76 -7.61 7.19
N ARG A 79 -2.50 -6.49 7.89
CA ARG A 79 -1.98 -5.26 7.27
C ARG A 79 -0.51 -5.05 7.55
N ARG A 80 0.18 -4.57 6.52
CA ARG A 80 1.62 -4.25 6.54
C ARG A 80 1.85 -3.02 5.65
N PRO A 81 2.84 -2.17 5.97
CA PRO A 81 3.74 -2.25 7.12
C PRO A 81 3.06 -1.91 8.46
N ILE A 82 3.57 -2.46 9.57
CA ILE A 82 3.16 -2.06 10.92
C ILE A 82 4.02 -0.87 11.34
N ALA A 83 3.40 0.26 11.66
CA ALA A 83 4.09 1.43 12.21
C ALA A 83 4.29 1.26 13.73
N SER A 84 3.24 0.89 14.45
CA SER A 84 3.28 0.65 15.89
C SER A 84 2.08 -0.19 16.36
N ILE A 85 2.23 -0.89 17.48
CA ILE A 85 1.11 -1.55 18.18
C ILE A 85 0.62 -0.61 19.27
N THR A 86 -0.68 -0.32 19.29
CA THR A 86 -1.32 0.55 20.29
C THR A 86 -1.69 -0.25 21.53
N SER A 87 -2.33 -1.42 21.34
CA SER A 87 -2.69 -2.30 22.45
C SER A 87 -2.95 -3.73 21.98
N ILE A 88 -2.76 -4.68 22.88
CA ILE A 88 -3.21 -6.07 22.72
C ILE A 88 -4.00 -6.45 23.95
N VAL A 89 -5.22 -6.93 23.74
CA VAL A 89 -6.11 -7.42 24.81
C VAL A 89 -6.43 -8.88 24.55
N ALA A 90 -6.02 -9.76 25.47
CA ALA A 90 -6.25 -11.19 25.39
C ALA A 90 -7.19 -11.63 26.52
N ASP A 91 -8.34 -12.20 26.18
CA ASP A 91 -9.41 -12.62 27.10
C ASP A 91 -9.82 -11.55 28.15
N GLY A 92 -9.73 -10.27 27.77
CA GLY A 92 -10.07 -9.13 28.61
C GLY A 92 -8.89 -8.53 29.40
N THR A 93 -7.71 -9.14 29.33
CA THR A 93 -6.49 -8.63 29.94
C THR A 93 -5.64 -7.89 28.92
N THR A 94 -5.31 -6.63 29.21
CA THR A 94 -4.34 -5.85 28.41
C THR A 94 -2.94 -6.39 28.66
N LEU A 95 -2.25 -6.76 27.58
CA LEU A 95 -0.89 -7.28 27.63
C LEU A 95 0.14 -6.16 27.52
N VAL A 96 1.32 -6.39 28.10
CA VAL A 96 2.44 -5.43 28.11
C VAL A 96 3.54 -5.86 27.12
N SER A 97 3.95 -4.95 26.24
CA SER A 97 5.05 -5.18 25.30
C SER A 97 6.36 -5.45 26.05
N GLY A 98 7.13 -6.45 25.59
CA GLY A 98 8.40 -6.88 26.19
C GLY A 98 8.26 -7.80 27.40
N THR A 99 7.08 -7.89 28.01
CA THR A 99 6.81 -8.80 29.14
C THR A 99 5.88 -9.92 28.70
N ASP A 100 4.76 -9.56 28.08
CA ASP A 100 3.72 -10.48 27.65
C ASP A 100 3.80 -10.83 26.17
N PHE A 101 4.36 -9.95 25.36
CA PHE A 101 4.49 -10.19 23.93
C PHE A 101 5.65 -9.40 23.34
N GLU A 102 6.12 -9.85 22.19
CA GLU A 102 7.04 -9.11 21.34
C GLU A 102 6.52 -9.11 19.90
N VAL A 103 6.97 -8.12 19.11
CA VAL A 103 6.46 -7.87 17.77
C VAL A 103 7.61 -7.89 16.78
N ASP A 104 7.55 -8.77 15.81
CA ASP A 104 8.34 -8.66 14.58
C ASP A 104 7.54 -7.80 13.59
N GLN A 105 7.85 -6.50 13.58
CA GLN A 105 7.14 -5.53 12.74
C GLN A 105 7.33 -5.80 11.24
N ARG A 106 8.48 -6.36 10.83
CA ARG A 106 8.78 -6.63 9.41
C ARG A 106 8.01 -7.84 8.91
N ALA A 107 7.95 -8.90 9.72
CA ALA A 107 7.19 -10.10 9.41
C ALA A 107 5.69 -9.96 9.71
N ALA A 108 5.30 -8.91 10.43
CA ALA A 108 3.96 -8.70 10.98
C ALA A 108 3.50 -9.86 11.87
N LEU A 109 4.42 -10.35 12.70
CA LEU A 109 4.21 -11.44 13.63
C LEU A 109 4.22 -10.92 15.06
N ILE A 110 3.30 -11.43 15.86
CA ILE A 110 3.28 -11.18 17.30
C ILE A 110 3.49 -12.51 18.03
N HIS A 111 4.53 -12.56 18.85
CA HIS A 111 4.87 -13.71 19.67
C HIS A 111 4.43 -13.46 21.11
N ARG A 112 3.76 -14.44 21.72
CA ARG A 112 3.44 -14.42 23.15
C ARG A 112 4.72 -14.74 23.94
N LEU A 113 4.92 -14.03 25.04
CA LEU A 113 6.01 -14.24 25.99
C LEU A 113 5.44 -14.61 27.36
N VAL A 114 6.06 -15.58 28.04
CA VAL A 114 5.85 -15.85 29.46
C VAL A 114 7.21 -16.07 30.07
N SER A 115 7.56 -15.33 31.12
CA SER A 115 8.87 -15.39 31.78
C SER A 115 10.04 -15.27 30.78
N ASP A 116 9.94 -14.31 29.85
CA ASP A 116 10.93 -14.03 28.80
C ASP A 116 11.17 -15.18 27.80
N GLN A 117 10.19 -16.09 27.66
CA GLN A 117 10.24 -17.18 26.69
C GLN A 117 9.03 -17.15 25.75
N ARG A 118 9.28 -17.39 24.46
CA ARG A 118 8.22 -17.51 23.44
C ARG A 118 7.34 -18.71 23.75
N THR A 119 6.03 -18.49 23.80
CA THR A 119 5.02 -19.53 23.99
C THR A 119 3.89 -19.40 22.95
N TYR A 120 2.96 -20.34 22.99
CA TYR A 120 1.76 -20.31 22.16
C TYR A 120 0.73 -19.34 22.74
N TRP A 121 0.00 -18.66 21.85
CA TRP A 121 -1.24 -17.98 22.17
C TRP A 121 -2.32 -19.02 22.45
N SER A 122 -2.81 -19.06 23.70
CA SER A 122 -3.86 -20.00 24.14
C SER A 122 -5.18 -19.31 24.47
N GLU A 123 -5.22 -17.99 24.37
CA GLU A 123 -6.36 -17.14 24.69
C GLU A 123 -7.46 -17.26 23.62
N ARG A 124 -8.73 -17.24 24.05
CA ARG A 124 -9.89 -17.51 23.17
C ARG A 124 -10.26 -16.30 22.31
N LYS A 125 -10.01 -15.10 22.81
CA LYS A 125 -10.29 -13.85 22.14
C LYS A 125 -9.10 -12.93 22.29
N ILE A 126 -8.46 -12.58 21.18
CA ILE A 126 -7.34 -11.64 21.17
C ILE A 126 -7.70 -10.47 20.26
N THR A 127 -7.64 -9.26 20.78
CA THR A 127 -7.90 -8.02 20.04
C THR A 127 -6.61 -7.22 19.99
N VAL A 128 -6.13 -6.94 18.77
CA VAL A 128 -4.93 -6.15 18.52
C VAL A 128 -5.35 -4.84 17.91
N VAL A 129 -5.01 -3.72 18.54
CA VAL A 129 -5.15 -2.38 17.96
C VAL A 129 -3.77 -1.88 17.57
N TYR A 130 -3.60 -1.49 16.32
CA TYR A 130 -2.31 -1.07 15.79
C TYR A 130 -2.43 -0.06 14.66
N ILE A 131 -1.35 0.66 14.40
CA ILE A 131 -1.23 1.61 13.31
C ILE A 131 -0.44 0.94 12.19
N SER A 132 -0.99 0.96 10.98
CA SER A 132 -0.36 0.39 9.78
C SER A 132 -0.32 1.39 8.65
N GLY A 133 0.66 1.26 7.76
CA GLY A 133 0.83 2.15 6.61
C GLY A 133 1.79 3.32 6.84
N TYR A 134 1.94 4.09 5.77
CA TYR A 134 2.90 5.19 5.62
C TYR A 134 2.22 6.56 5.75
N ILE A 135 2.97 7.53 6.24
CA ILE A 135 2.67 8.96 6.16
C ILE A 135 2.86 9.39 4.72
N LEU A 136 1.77 9.82 4.10
CA LEU A 136 1.74 10.30 2.72
C LEU A 136 2.33 11.71 2.61
N PRO A 137 2.82 12.10 1.42
CA PRO A 137 3.46 13.40 1.19
C PRO A 137 2.63 14.64 1.58
N ASP A 138 1.31 14.60 1.43
CA ASP A 138 0.42 15.75 1.65
C ASP A 138 -0.25 15.79 3.04
N VAL A 139 0.02 14.80 3.91
CA VAL A 139 -0.78 14.58 5.13
C VAL A 139 -0.08 15.03 6.41
N GLY A 140 1.23 15.28 6.38
CA GLY A 140 1.94 15.76 7.58
C GLY A 140 3.44 15.93 7.43
N SER A 141 4.08 16.36 8.53
CA SER A 141 5.54 16.37 8.65
C SER A 141 6.07 14.96 8.92
N GLY A 142 7.16 14.56 8.26
CA GLY A 142 7.77 13.25 8.45
C GLY A 142 7.25 12.15 7.51
N VAL A 143 7.12 12.46 6.21
CA VAL A 143 6.80 11.50 5.14
C VAL A 143 7.73 10.29 5.22
N ASP A 144 7.15 9.09 5.32
CA ASP A 144 7.89 7.82 5.38
C ASP A 144 7.49 6.85 4.25
N LEU A 145 6.67 7.32 3.29
CA LEU A 145 6.33 6.59 2.08
C LEU A 145 7.62 6.31 1.27
N PRO A 146 7.89 5.06 0.86
CA PRO A 146 9.02 4.75 -0.01
C PRO A 146 9.00 5.57 -1.30
N ALA A 147 10.15 6.17 -1.62
CA ALA A 147 10.29 7.03 -2.80
C ALA A 147 9.93 6.31 -4.11
N ASP A 148 10.14 5.00 -4.18
CA ASP A 148 9.77 4.18 -5.34
C ASP A 148 8.25 4.14 -5.57
N ILE A 149 7.45 4.06 -4.50
CA ILE A 149 5.98 4.07 -4.60
C ILE A 149 5.49 5.45 -5.04
N GLN A 150 6.07 6.52 -4.48
CA GLN A 150 5.74 7.88 -4.89
C GLN A 150 6.11 8.11 -6.36
N ARG A 151 7.30 7.68 -6.80
CA ARG A 151 7.75 7.77 -8.19
C ARG A 151 6.87 6.97 -9.12
N ALA A 152 6.47 5.76 -8.72
CA ALA A 152 5.54 4.91 -9.46
C ALA A 152 4.20 5.62 -9.70
N CYS A 153 3.64 6.28 -8.68
CA CYS A 153 2.40 7.06 -8.82
C CYS A 153 2.57 8.25 -9.79
N ILE A 154 3.66 9.02 -9.64
CA ILE A 154 3.96 10.15 -10.52
C ILE A 154 4.07 9.70 -11.99
N LEU A 155 4.82 8.62 -12.24
CA LEU A 155 5.00 8.06 -13.59
C LEU A 155 3.69 7.51 -14.17
N ALA A 156 2.85 6.87 -13.35
CA ALA A 156 1.54 6.39 -13.79
C ALA A 156 0.66 7.56 -14.25
N VAL A 157 0.58 8.63 -13.45
CA VAL A 157 -0.20 9.83 -13.79
C VAL A 157 0.37 10.52 -15.03
N ALA A 158 1.68 10.70 -15.09
CA ALA A 158 2.35 11.35 -16.23
C ALA A 158 2.11 10.57 -17.53
N SER A 159 2.24 9.24 -17.50
CA SER A 159 1.97 8.38 -18.66
C SER A 159 0.51 8.49 -19.13
N ALA A 160 -0.44 8.52 -18.19
CA ALA A 160 -1.85 8.64 -18.50
C ALA A 160 -2.20 10.03 -19.07
N HIS A 161 -1.52 11.09 -18.61
CA HIS A 161 -1.67 12.46 -19.11
C HIS A 161 -1.11 12.62 -20.53
N LEU A 162 0.08 12.06 -20.78
CA LEU A 162 0.76 12.13 -22.09
C LEU A 162 0.09 11.22 -23.13
N GLY A 163 -0.54 10.13 -22.70
CA GLY A 163 -1.32 9.25 -23.57
C GLY A 163 -2.66 9.85 -24.04
N ARG A 164 -3.04 11.05 -23.60
CA ARG A 164 -4.26 11.70 -24.05
C ARG A 164 -4.23 12.00 -25.54
N GLY A 165 -5.34 11.71 -26.23
CA GLY A 165 -5.48 11.96 -27.66
C GLY A 165 -4.77 10.93 -28.55
N ARG A 166 -4.06 9.96 -27.96
CA ARG A 166 -3.53 8.82 -28.70
C ARG A 166 -4.58 7.73 -28.81
N ASP A 167 -4.68 7.11 -29.99
CA ASP A 167 -5.48 5.91 -30.19
C ASP A 167 -4.78 4.70 -29.54
N ALA A 168 -5.39 4.17 -28.49
CA ALA A 168 -4.87 3.02 -27.74
C ALA A 168 -4.88 1.72 -28.56
N MET A 169 -5.69 1.62 -29.62
CA MET A 169 -5.76 0.44 -30.49
C MET A 169 -4.67 0.42 -31.57
N VAL A 170 -3.96 1.54 -31.78
CA VAL A 170 -2.88 1.63 -32.75
C VAL A 170 -1.57 1.10 -32.14
N ARG A 171 -1.17 -0.09 -32.62
CA ARG A 171 0.03 -0.82 -32.16
C ARG A 171 1.32 -0.37 -32.85
N SER A 172 1.25 -0.07 -34.14
CA SER A 172 2.38 0.37 -34.94
C SER A 172 1.90 1.23 -36.09
N GLU A 173 2.59 2.33 -36.34
CA GLU A 173 2.37 3.20 -37.49
C GLU A 173 3.65 3.24 -38.30
N SER A 174 3.54 2.96 -39.59
CA SER A 174 4.64 3.06 -40.55
C SER A 174 4.29 4.09 -41.60
N ALA A 175 5.10 5.15 -41.71
CA ALA A 175 5.03 6.09 -42.80
C ALA A 175 6.25 5.88 -43.71
N GLN A 176 6.02 5.67 -45.01
CA GLN A 176 7.10 5.45 -45.99
C GLN A 176 8.08 6.64 -45.99
N ASP A 177 9.38 6.34 -45.93
CA ASP A 177 10.52 7.26 -45.88
C ASP A 177 10.62 8.22 -44.67
N VAL A 178 9.74 8.11 -43.66
CA VAL A 178 9.77 8.99 -42.47
C VAL A 178 10.09 8.23 -41.18
N GLY A 179 9.78 6.93 -41.11
CA GLY A 179 10.19 6.06 -40.01
C GLY A 179 9.07 5.12 -39.53
N LEU A 180 9.45 4.20 -38.64
CA LEU A 180 8.55 3.27 -37.97
C LEU A 180 8.45 3.66 -36.49
N VAL A 181 7.23 3.90 -36.00
CA VAL A 181 6.97 4.06 -34.57
C VAL A 181 6.20 2.83 -34.09
N SER A 182 6.84 2.03 -33.24
CA SER A 182 6.21 0.89 -32.57
C SER A 182 5.91 1.25 -31.13
N TYR A 183 4.71 0.91 -30.68
CA TYR A 183 4.29 1.20 -29.32
C TYR A 183 4.30 -0.05 -28.46
N LEU A 184 4.64 0.12 -27.18
CA LEU A 184 4.58 -0.97 -26.20
C LEU A 184 3.13 -1.44 -26.02
N ASP A 185 2.93 -2.74 -26.14
CA ASP A 185 1.67 -3.43 -25.85
C ASP A 185 1.52 -3.55 -24.32
N PRO A 186 0.56 -2.87 -23.68
CA PRO A 186 0.32 -3.04 -22.26
C PRO A 186 -0.17 -4.47 -22.03
N ARG A 187 0.71 -5.34 -21.51
CA ARG A 187 0.29 -6.69 -21.08
C ARG A 187 -0.86 -6.55 -20.08
N ALA A 188 -1.89 -7.37 -20.27
CA ALA A 188 -3.09 -7.42 -19.43
C ALA A 188 -2.78 -7.63 -17.93
N GLU A 189 -1.59 -8.15 -17.61
CA GLU A 189 -1.17 -8.53 -16.25
C GLU A 189 -0.89 -7.33 -15.32
N ALA A 190 -0.69 -6.11 -15.84
CA ALA A 190 -0.32 -4.94 -15.04
C ALA A 190 -1.51 -4.06 -14.59
N LEU A 191 -2.76 -4.51 -14.75
CA LEU A 191 -3.98 -3.74 -14.39
C LEU A 191 -3.99 -2.29 -14.96
N GLY A 192 -3.42 -2.08 -16.15
CA GLY A 192 -3.34 -0.77 -16.79
C GLY A 192 -2.20 0.14 -16.29
N LEU A 193 -1.30 -0.36 -15.43
CA LEU A 193 -0.08 0.35 -15.07
C LEU A 193 1.01 0.16 -16.14
N PRO A 194 1.83 1.21 -16.42
CA PRO A 194 2.99 1.06 -17.30
C PRO A 194 3.97 -0.02 -16.78
N PRO A 195 4.66 -0.75 -17.67
CA PRO A 195 5.55 -1.85 -17.26
C PRO A 195 6.71 -1.38 -16.36
N GLN A 196 7.22 -0.17 -16.57
CA GLN A 196 8.22 0.42 -15.68
C GLN A 196 7.69 0.63 -14.26
N VAL A 197 6.44 1.09 -14.14
CA VAL A 197 5.76 1.29 -12.85
C VAL A 197 5.53 -0.05 -12.17
N ALA A 198 5.05 -1.05 -12.91
CA ALA A 198 4.87 -2.41 -12.38
C ALA A 198 6.19 -3.02 -11.85
N GLY A 199 7.32 -2.77 -12.53
CA GLY A 199 8.65 -3.20 -12.10
C GLY A 199 9.11 -2.56 -10.80
N MET A 200 8.85 -1.25 -10.60
CA MET A 200 9.15 -0.54 -9.35
C MET A 200 8.30 -1.08 -8.17
N LEU A 201 7.07 -1.50 -8.45
CA LEU A 201 6.13 -1.95 -7.43
C LEU A 201 6.30 -3.42 -7.04
N GLN A 202 7.02 -4.22 -7.84
CA GLN A 202 7.19 -5.67 -7.62
C GLN A 202 7.62 -6.04 -6.18
N PRO A 203 8.56 -5.34 -5.52
CA PRO A 203 8.96 -5.66 -4.14
C PRO A 203 7.88 -5.41 -3.09
N TYR A 204 6.85 -4.62 -3.42
CA TYR A 204 5.79 -4.20 -2.51
C TYR A 204 4.50 -5.00 -2.66
N VAL A 205 4.41 -5.85 -3.70
CA VAL A 205 3.26 -6.72 -3.94
C VAL A 205 3.13 -7.72 -2.80
N GLN A 206 1.92 -7.81 -2.25
CA GLN A 206 1.61 -8.76 -1.20
C GLN A 206 1.66 -10.19 -1.75
N VAL A 207 2.59 -10.99 -1.23
CA VAL A 207 2.65 -12.42 -1.52
C VAL A 207 1.61 -13.11 -0.63
N THR A 208 0.52 -13.55 -1.23
CA THR A 208 -0.45 -14.43 -0.57
C THR A 208 0.18 -15.82 -0.47
N ILE A 209 0.50 -16.26 0.75
CA ILE A 209 1.03 -17.61 1.06
C ILE A 209 -0.11 -18.49 1.54
#